data_AF-A0A6S7FYH8-F1
#
_entry.id   AF-A0A6S7FYH8-F1
#
_cell.length_a   1.000
_cell.length_b   1.000
_cell.length_c   1.000
_cell.angle_alpha   90.00
_cell.angle_beta   90.00
_cell.angle_gamma   90.00
#
_symmetry.space_group_name_H-M   'P 1'
#
loop_
_entity.id
_entity.type
_entity.pdbx_description
1 polymer ?
#
loop_
_entity_poly.entity_id
_entity_poly.type
_entity_poly.pdbx_seq_one_letter_code
_entity_poly.pdbx_strand_id
1 'polypeptide(L)'
;AEALSQEGSAPLPVGWALSSSKTGNCFSDTQKRYLEDKFMIGQETGHKQDPAVVAHDMRFARNNKGARLFIVQEFLTARQIQSFFSRMAAKLRRQGQSTCETDLEPNDDDIAAAEEEQAYEDIRTLVLSEVQLRHPIVFDTYNLCKMCKESKLNKLSIPMLRNVCDHFDINMESTTSGRKAPYIAKITELVETCDCN
;
A
#
# COMPACT_ATOMS: atom_id res chain seq x y z
N ALA A 1 19.95 -9.92 -75.45
CA ALA A 1 20.83 -9.42 -74.37
C ALA A 1 19.89 -8.86 -73.31
N GLU A 2 19.60 -9.69 -72.32
CA GLU A 2 18.55 -9.48 -71.32
C GLU A 2 19.11 -8.65 -70.15
N ALA A 3 18.43 -7.58 -69.79
CA ALA A 3 18.81 -6.69 -68.69
C ALA A 3 18.26 -7.24 -67.37
N LEU A 4 19.15 -7.66 -66.47
CA LEU A 4 18.83 -8.05 -65.10
C LEU A 4 19.04 -6.85 -64.17
N SER A 5 17.93 -6.29 -63.69
CA SER A 5 17.88 -5.29 -62.64
C SER A 5 18.47 -5.82 -61.33
N GLN A 6 19.45 -5.10 -60.76
CA GLN A 6 19.87 -5.28 -59.37
C GLN A 6 18.98 -4.43 -58.47
N GLU A 7 18.08 -5.05 -57.72
CA GLU A 7 17.48 -4.43 -56.54
C GLU A 7 18.39 -4.66 -55.33
N GLY A 8 18.85 -3.56 -54.72
CA GLY A 8 19.62 -3.58 -53.49
C GLY A 8 18.74 -3.97 -52.32
N SER A 9 18.98 -5.16 -51.77
CA SER A 9 18.36 -5.63 -50.53
C SER A 9 18.80 -4.73 -49.36
N ALA A 10 17.85 -4.00 -48.77
CA ALA A 10 18.08 -3.27 -47.53
C ALA A 10 18.34 -4.29 -46.38
N PRO A 11 19.31 -4.04 -45.49
CA PRO A 11 19.62 -4.99 -44.43
C PRO A 11 18.44 -5.11 -43.46
N LEU A 12 17.94 -6.33 -43.29
CA LEU A 12 16.87 -6.64 -42.33
C LEU A 12 17.37 -6.44 -40.88
N PRO A 13 16.48 -6.03 -39.96
CA PRO A 13 16.85 -5.84 -38.55
C PRO A 13 17.38 -7.14 -37.94
N VAL A 14 18.58 -7.08 -37.38
CA VAL A 14 19.27 -8.23 -36.77
C VAL A 14 18.61 -8.57 -35.42
N GLY A 15 17.87 -9.68 -35.40
CA GLY A 15 17.69 -10.65 -34.30
C GLY A 15 17.26 -10.21 -32.89
N TRP A 16 16.29 -10.94 -32.32
CA TRP A 16 15.79 -10.87 -30.93
C TRP A 16 16.86 -11.17 -29.84
N ALA A 17 18.08 -11.52 -30.23
CA ALA A 17 19.18 -11.90 -29.33
C ALA A 17 20.09 -10.73 -28.93
N LEU A 18 19.96 -9.57 -29.59
CA LEU A 18 20.61 -8.35 -29.14
C LEU A 18 19.64 -7.63 -28.20
N SER A 19 19.87 -7.73 -26.89
CA SER A 19 19.21 -6.82 -25.96
C SER A 19 19.50 -5.41 -26.45
N SER A 20 18.46 -4.67 -26.85
CA SER A 20 18.62 -3.22 -26.92
C SER A 20 19.18 -2.81 -25.57
N SER A 21 20.32 -2.12 -25.55
CA SER A 21 20.84 -1.50 -24.34
C SER A 21 19.84 -0.42 -23.95
N LYS A 22 18.74 -0.86 -23.33
CA LYS A 22 17.83 0.01 -22.62
C LYS A 22 18.70 0.64 -21.55
N THR A 23 19.06 1.89 -21.74
CA THR A 23 19.52 2.76 -20.68
C THR A 23 18.33 2.94 -19.74
N GLY A 24 18.06 1.91 -18.92
CA GLY A 24 17.23 2.09 -17.73
C GLY A 24 17.84 3.24 -16.95
N ASN A 25 16.99 4.10 -16.39
CA ASN A 25 17.45 5.27 -15.65
C ASN A 25 18.27 4.81 -14.44
N CYS A 26 19.58 4.68 -14.64
CA CYS A 26 20.44 4.18 -13.59
C CYS A 26 20.42 5.17 -12.42
N PHE A 27 20.32 4.66 -11.19
CA PHE A 27 20.44 5.54 -10.03
C PHE A 27 21.86 6.12 -10.00
N SER A 28 21.95 7.44 -9.86
CA SER A 28 23.21 8.11 -9.61
C SER A 28 23.84 7.61 -8.32
N ASP A 29 25.17 7.68 -8.23
CA ASP A 29 25.89 7.29 -7.02
C ASP A 29 25.43 8.08 -5.79
N THR A 30 25.02 9.33 -5.97
CA THR A 30 24.49 10.18 -4.90
C THR A 30 23.14 9.67 -4.41
N GLN A 31 22.25 9.24 -5.32
CA GLN A 31 20.97 8.62 -4.95
C GLN A 31 21.20 7.28 -4.23
N LYS A 32 22.09 6.42 -4.75
CA LYS A 32 22.41 5.12 -4.14
C LYS A 32 22.92 5.29 -2.71
N ARG A 33 23.93 6.13 -2.50
CA ARG A 33 24.49 6.41 -1.16
C ARG A 33 23.44 6.93 -0.19
N TYR A 34 22.62 7.88 -0.63
CA TYR A 34 21.57 8.43 0.23
C TYR A 34 20.54 7.36 0.65
N LEU A 35 20.13 6.48 -0.26
CA LEU A 35 19.22 5.38 0.07
C LEU A 35 19.88 4.31 0.93
N GLU A 36 21.16 4.01 0.71
CA GLU A 36 21.95 3.12 1.57
C GLU A 36 22.01 3.66 3.01
N ASP A 37 22.34 4.93 3.19
CA ASP A 37 22.40 5.58 4.50
C ASP A 37 21.03 5.51 5.20
N LYS A 38 19.93 5.83 4.48
CA LYS A 38 18.57 5.72 5.02
C LYS A 38 18.20 4.27 5.38
N PHE A 39 18.60 3.30 4.56
CA PHE A 39 18.37 1.88 4.85
C PHE A 39 19.12 1.43 6.11
N MET A 40 20.38 1.84 6.26
CA MET A 40 21.22 1.53 7.41
C MET A 40 20.68 2.16 8.70
N ILE A 41 20.23 3.41 8.65
CA ILE A 41 19.51 4.04 9.79
C ILE A 41 18.32 3.17 10.22
N GLY A 42 17.57 2.62 9.28
CA GLY A 42 16.47 1.71 9.59
C GLY A 42 16.91 0.40 10.25
N GLN A 43 18.07 -0.14 9.87
CA GLN A 43 18.67 -1.32 10.51
C GLN A 43 19.12 -1.02 11.94
N GLU A 44 19.82 0.10 12.14
CA GLU A 44 20.34 0.51 13.45
C GLU A 44 19.23 0.84 14.45
N THR A 45 18.17 1.49 13.98
CA THR A 45 17.00 1.85 14.80
C THR A 45 16.00 0.71 14.97
N GLY A 46 16.11 -0.36 14.16
CA GLY A 46 15.14 -1.44 14.08
C GLY A 46 13.80 -1.04 13.45
N HIS A 47 13.68 0.17 12.89
CA HIS A 47 12.46 0.67 12.28
C HIS A 47 12.65 0.92 10.79
N LYS A 48 11.96 0.13 9.95
CA LYS A 48 12.02 0.26 8.49
C LYS A 48 11.59 1.67 8.06
N GLN A 49 12.41 2.33 7.26
CA GLN A 49 12.08 3.64 6.72
C GLN A 49 10.94 3.53 5.69
N ASP A 50 9.94 4.40 5.80
CA ASP A 50 8.84 4.49 4.85
C ASP A 50 9.34 5.09 3.51
N PRO A 51 9.18 4.39 2.38
CA PRO A 51 9.58 4.90 1.07
C PRO A 51 8.96 6.24 0.68
N ALA A 52 7.72 6.52 1.08
CA ALA A 52 7.05 7.79 0.80
C ALA A 52 7.68 8.95 1.58
N VAL A 53 8.03 8.70 2.85
CA VAL A 53 8.75 9.67 3.69
C VAL A 53 10.14 9.91 3.13
N VAL A 54 10.87 8.87 2.71
CA VAL A 54 12.21 9.03 2.13
C VAL A 54 12.15 9.82 0.81
N ALA A 55 11.14 9.59 -0.03
CA ALA A 55 10.92 10.37 -1.25
C ALA A 55 10.68 11.85 -0.96
N HIS A 56 9.92 12.15 0.10
CA HIS A 56 9.71 13.51 0.57
C HIS A 56 11.00 14.13 1.12
N ASP A 57 11.76 13.40 1.93
CA ASP A 57 13.03 13.84 2.50
C ASP A 57 14.07 14.18 1.42
N MET A 58 14.11 13.45 0.30
CA MET A 58 15.00 13.76 -0.83
C MET A 58 14.83 15.20 -1.33
N ARG A 59 13.64 15.79 -1.23
CA ARG A 59 13.38 17.18 -1.67
C ARG A 59 14.08 18.22 -0.82
N PHE A 60 14.40 17.87 0.43
CA PHE A 60 15.01 18.75 1.41
C PHE A 60 16.42 18.31 1.83
N ALA A 61 16.90 17.19 1.29
CA ALA A 61 18.23 16.66 1.57
C ALA A 61 19.32 17.69 1.22
N ARG A 62 20.28 17.83 2.14
CA ARG A 62 21.40 18.77 2.00
C ARG A 62 22.72 18.07 2.23
N ASN A 63 23.75 18.56 1.55
CA ASN A 63 25.12 18.13 1.79
C ASN A 63 25.73 18.84 3.01
N ASN A 64 26.95 18.45 3.38
CA ASN A 64 27.73 19.06 4.46
C ASN A 64 28.01 20.57 4.28
N LYS A 65 27.93 21.10 3.06
CA LYS A 65 28.05 22.54 2.76
C LYS A 65 26.70 23.28 2.84
N GLY A 66 25.62 22.59 3.21
CA GLY A 66 24.27 23.15 3.31
C GLY A 66 23.56 23.36 1.97
N ALA A 67 24.16 22.97 0.84
CA ALA A 67 23.53 23.02 -0.47
C ALA A 67 22.61 21.82 -0.68
N ARG A 68 21.59 21.98 -1.54
CA ARG A 68 20.67 20.89 -1.90
C ARG A 68 21.44 19.70 -2.49
N LEU A 69 21.10 18.50 -2.03
CA LEU A 69 21.76 17.28 -2.44
C LEU A 69 21.29 16.79 -3.81
N PHE A 70 20.04 17.06 -4.16
CA PHE A 70 19.40 16.61 -5.40
C PHE A 70 18.71 17.76 -6.14
N ILE A 71 18.68 17.69 -7.47
CA ILE A 71 17.80 18.51 -8.31
C ILE A 71 16.45 17.80 -8.53
N VAL A 72 15.44 18.52 -9.03
CA VAL A 72 14.07 17.97 -9.20
C VAL A 72 14.05 16.74 -10.10
N GLN A 73 14.91 16.69 -11.12
CA GLN A 73 15.04 15.56 -12.03
C GLN A 73 15.64 14.30 -11.38
N GLU A 74 16.31 14.45 -10.23
CA GLU A 74 16.92 13.35 -9.46
C GLU A 74 16.02 12.86 -8.32
N PHE A 75 14.82 13.41 -8.17
CA PHE A 75 13.90 12.92 -7.16
C PHE A 75 13.37 11.53 -7.56
N LEU A 76 13.50 10.60 -6.64
CA LEU A 76 12.94 9.26 -6.80
C LEU A 76 11.52 9.22 -6.26
N THR A 77 10.70 8.39 -6.89
CA THR A 77 9.36 8.07 -6.41
C THR A 77 9.43 7.11 -5.22
N ALA A 78 8.39 7.12 -4.38
CA ALA A 78 8.26 6.17 -3.27
C ALA A 78 8.43 4.72 -3.75
N ARG A 79 7.88 4.39 -4.93
CA ARG A 79 8.00 3.09 -5.58
C ARG A 79 9.44 2.72 -5.95
N GLN A 80 10.19 3.64 -6.57
CA GLN A 80 11.60 3.43 -6.88
C GLN A 80 12.43 3.14 -5.61
N ILE A 81 12.13 3.85 -4.53
CA ILE A 81 12.79 3.69 -3.23
C ILE A 81 12.40 2.37 -2.56
N GLN A 82 11.10 2.01 -2.58
CA GLN A 82 10.59 0.75 -2.05
C GLN A 82 11.25 -0.45 -2.74
N SER A 83 11.34 -0.39 -4.06
CA SER A 83 12.01 -1.38 -4.90
C SER A 83 13.48 -1.54 -4.50
N PHE A 84 14.20 -0.42 -4.33
CA PHE A 84 15.60 -0.42 -3.87
C PHE A 84 15.77 -1.05 -2.48
N PHE A 85 14.93 -0.68 -1.50
CA PHE A 85 14.99 -1.25 -0.16
C PHE A 85 14.66 -2.74 -0.14
N SER A 86 13.73 -3.20 -0.99
CA SER A 86 13.42 -4.62 -1.13
C SER A 86 14.64 -5.42 -1.61
N ARG A 87 15.34 -4.90 -2.63
CA ARG A 87 16.57 -5.52 -3.15
C ARG A 87 17.71 -5.49 -2.15
N MET A 88 17.90 -4.38 -1.43
CA MET A 88 18.91 -4.29 -0.37
C MET A 88 18.64 -5.31 0.74
N ALA A 89 17.38 -5.47 1.17
CA ALA A 89 16.99 -6.48 2.14
C ALA A 89 17.17 -7.91 1.59
N ALA A 90 16.84 -8.15 0.32
CA ALA A 90 17.07 -9.43 -0.34
C ALA A 90 18.56 -9.77 -0.44
N LYS A 91 19.41 -8.79 -0.75
CA LYS A 91 20.87 -8.92 -0.77
C LYS A 91 21.40 -9.27 0.61
N LEU A 92 20.92 -8.61 1.67
CA LEU A 92 21.27 -8.94 3.06
C LEU A 92 20.91 -10.39 3.43
N ARG A 93 19.73 -10.88 3.00
CA ARG A 93 19.34 -12.29 3.18
C ARG A 93 20.20 -13.27 2.37
N ARG A 94 20.77 -12.83 1.25
CA ARG A 94 21.58 -13.63 0.31
C ARG A 94 23.10 -13.46 0.50
N GLN A 95 23.57 -12.97 1.65
CA GLN A 95 25.00 -12.72 1.97
C GLN A 95 25.94 -13.97 2.00
N GLY A 96 25.77 -14.89 1.06
CA GLY A 96 26.78 -15.86 0.61
C GLY A 96 27.06 -15.79 -0.91
N GLN A 97 26.39 -14.91 -1.66
CA GLN A 97 26.58 -14.80 -3.11
C GLN A 97 26.78 -13.34 -3.52
N SER A 98 27.96 -13.05 -4.09
CA SER A 98 28.33 -11.74 -4.63
C SER A 98 27.40 -11.39 -5.80
N THR A 99 26.40 -10.54 -5.55
CA THR A 99 25.62 -9.89 -6.60
C THR A 99 26.33 -8.63 -7.08
N CYS A 100 26.29 -8.40 -8.39
CA CYS A 100 26.96 -7.28 -9.04
C CYS A 100 26.20 -5.96 -8.77
N GLU A 101 26.86 -4.81 -8.85
CA GLU A 101 26.23 -3.48 -8.63
C GLU A 101 25.02 -3.23 -9.54
N THR A 102 24.95 -3.93 -10.67
CA THR A 102 23.83 -3.92 -11.62
C THR A 102 22.52 -4.45 -11.00
N ASP A 103 22.59 -5.35 -10.02
CA ASP A 103 21.39 -5.94 -9.38
C ASP A 103 20.64 -4.95 -8.47
N LEU A 104 21.17 -3.74 -8.25
CA LEU A 104 20.49 -2.69 -7.47
C LEU A 104 19.70 -1.71 -8.36
N GLU A 105 19.92 -1.74 -9.67
CA GLU A 105 19.19 -0.94 -10.64
C GLU A 105 17.72 -1.42 -10.71
N PRO A 106 16.73 -0.52 -10.72
CA PRO A 106 15.34 -0.92 -10.94
C PRO A 106 15.19 -1.51 -12.35
N ASN A 107 14.85 -2.81 -12.45
CA ASN A 107 14.39 -3.40 -13.71
C ASN A 107 12.86 -3.27 -13.80
N ASP A 108 12.32 -3.01 -15.00
CA ASP A 108 10.89 -2.80 -15.26
C ASP A 108 10.00 -3.85 -14.57
N ASP A 109 10.43 -5.11 -14.54
CA ASP A 109 9.70 -6.23 -13.90
C ASP A 109 9.50 -6.03 -12.38
N ASP A 110 10.54 -5.56 -11.67
CA ASP A 110 10.45 -5.28 -10.22
C ASP A 110 9.52 -4.09 -9.96
N ILE A 111 9.60 -3.10 -10.84
CA ILE A 111 8.81 -1.88 -10.72
C ILE A 111 7.35 -2.27 -10.97
N ALA A 112 7.04 -3.18 -11.91
CA ALA A 112 5.71 -3.72 -12.17
C ALA A 112 5.18 -4.58 -11.01
N ALA A 113 6.01 -5.45 -10.43
CA ALA A 113 5.61 -6.26 -9.27
C ALA A 113 5.21 -5.38 -8.07
N ALA A 114 5.94 -4.28 -7.82
CA ALA A 114 5.58 -3.32 -6.78
C ALA A 114 4.28 -2.55 -7.08
N GLU A 115 3.95 -2.29 -8.36
CA GLU A 115 2.65 -1.69 -8.72
C GLU A 115 1.51 -2.63 -8.42
N GLU A 116 1.66 -3.89 -8.78
CA GLU A 116 0.63 -4.89 -8.55
C GLU A 116 0.36 -5.05 -7.05
N GLU A 117 1.41 -5.14 -6.21
CA GLU A 117 1.26 -5.19 -4.75
C GLU A 117 0.55 -3.95 -4.19
N GLN A 118 0.94 -2.74 -4.65
CA GLN A 118 0.28 -1.50 -4.23
C GLN A 118 -1.20 -1.48 -4.65
N ALA A 119 -1.51 -1.90 -5.87
CA ALA A 119 -2.88 -1.95 -6.37
C ALA A 119 -3.74 -2.92 -5.54
N TYR A 120 -3.19 -4.07 -5.14
CA TYR A 120 -3.89 -4.98 -4.24
C TYR A 120 -4.15 -4.36 -2.87
N GLU A 121 -3.17 -3.69 -2.27
CA GLU A 121 -3.36 -3.03 -0.97
C GLU A 121 -4.39 -1.88 -1.04
N ASP A 122 -4.38 -1.11 -2.14
CA ASP A 122 -5.36 -0.04 -2.36
C ASP A 122 -6.78 -0.62 -2.49
N ILE A 123 -6.96 -1.68 -3.30
CA ILE A 123 -8.24 -2.36 -3.45
C ILE A 123 -8.69 -2.98 -2.12
N ARG A 124 -7.79 -3.63 -1.39
CA ARG A 124 -8.08 -4.22 -0.09
C ARG A 124 -8.56 -3.16 0.90
N THR A 125 -7.88 -2.02 0.95
CA THR A 125 -8.24 -0.90 1.82
C THR A 125 -9.61 -0.34 1.44
N LEU A 126 -9.89 -0.19 0.14
CA LEU A 126 -11.19 0.26 -0.36
C LEU A 126 -12.31 -0.71 0.04
N VAL A 127 -12.13 -2.01 -0.20
CA VAL A 127 -13.11 -3.05 0.16
C VAL A 127 -13.39 -3.02 1.65
N LEU A 128 -12.34 -3.02 2.48
CA LEU A 128 -12.48 -2.91 3.93
C LEU A 128 -13.24 -1.65 4.31
N SER A 129 -12.94 -0.50 3.70
CA SER A 129 -13.63 0.75 4.00
C SER A 129 -15.12 0.70 3.69
N GLU A 130 -15.54 -0.06 2.67
CA GLU A 130 -16.92 -0.13 2.20
C GLU A 130 -17.77 -1.17 2.96
N VAL A 131 -17.14 -2.24 3.44
CA VAL A 131 -17.84 -3.29 4.20
C VAL A 131 -17.84 -3.07 5.71
N GLN A 132 -16.93 -2.24 6.23
CA GLN A 132 -16.88 -1.93 7.67
C GLN A 132 -18.06 -1.06 8.09
N LEU A 133 -18.56 -1.30 9.30
CA LEU A 133 -19.54 -0.43 9.95
C LEU A 133 -18.92 0.94 10.18
N ARG A 134 -19.40 1.96 9.48
CA ARG A 134 -18.93 3.34 9.66
C ARG A 134 -19.68 4.02 10.80
N HIS A 135 -18.96 4.79 11.61
CA HIS A 135 -19.59 5.69 12.57
C HIS A 135 -20.34 6.84 11.86
N PRO A 136 -21.55 7.22 12.31
CA PRO A 136 -22.37 6.57 13.33
C PRO A 136 -23.12 5.34 12.81
N ILE A 137 -23.22 4.31 13.65
CA ILE A 137 -24.09 3.16 13.40
C ILE A 137 -25.53 3.65 13.50
N VAL A 138 -26.21 3.69 12.36
CA VAL A 138 -27.58 4.20 12.22
C VAL A 138 -28.50 3.10 11.71
N PHE A 139 -29.71 3.05 12.26
CA PHE A 139 -30.79 2.21 11.75
C PHE A 139 -32.04 3.06 11.60
N ASP A 140 -32.58 3.17 10.38
CA ASP A 140 -33.68 4.08 10.04
C ASP A 140 -33.37 5.52 10.51
N THR A 141 -34.10 6.04 11.49
CA THR A 141 -33.91 7.38 12.06
C THR A 141 -33.13 7.38 13.39
N TYR A 142 -32.65 6.21 13.82
CA TYR A 142 -32.04 6.01 15.14
C TYR A 142 -30.52 5.93 15.04
N ASN A 143 -29.84 6.86 15.70
CA ASN A 143 -28.39 6.80 15.91
C ASN A 143 -28.09 5.89 17.10
N LEU A 144 -27.72 4.63 16.83
CA LEU A 144 -27.50 3.61 17.86
C LEU A 144 -26.31 3.95 18.75
N CYS A 145 -25.24 4.53 18.18
CA CYS A 145 -24.09 5.02 18.96
C CYS A 145 -24.52 6.05 20.03
N LYS A 146 -25.34 7.03 19.65
CA LYS A 146 -25.89 8.03 20.57
C LYS A 146 -26.83 7.40 21.59
N MET A 147 -27.69 6.47 21.16
CA MET A 147 -28.64 5.80 22.05
C MET A 147 -27.97 4.89 23.08
N CYS A 148 -26.84 4.25 22.74
CA CYS A 148 -26.01 3.52 23.69
C CYS A 148 -25.43 4.46 24.75
N LYS A 149 -24.78 5.56 24.34
CA LYS A 149 -24.18 6.55 25.25
C LYS A 149 -25.21 7.15 26.22
N GLU A 150 -26.42 7.40 25.75
CA GLU A 150 -27.50 7.98 26.55
C GLU A 150 -28.33 6.92 27.32
N SER A 151 -28.00 5.64 27.23
CA SER A 151 -28.78 4.53 27.81
C SER A 151 -30.27 4.53 27.39
N LYS A 152 -30.57 4.95 26.16
CA LYS A 152 -31.95 5.11 25.63
C LYS A 152 -32.44 3.93 24.78
N LEU A 153 -31.63 2.89 24.57
CA LEU A 153 -32.04 1.68 23.84
C LEU A 153 -33.24 0.97 24.48
N ASN A 154 -33.40 1.07 25.80
CA ASN A 154 -34.54 0.51 26.54
C ASN A 154 -35.90 1.12 26.14
N LYS A 155 -35.91 2.29 25.50
CA LYS A 155 -37.12 2.97 25.00
C LYS A 155 -37.67 2.33 23.73
N LEU A 156 -36.84 1.62 22.96
CA LEU A 156 -37.27 0.92 21.76
C LEU A 156 -38.13 -0.30 22.12
N SER A 157 -39.10 -0.62 21.26
CA SER A 157 -39.93 -1.82 21.41
C SER A 157 -39.11 -3.08 21.09
N ILE A 158 -39.53 -4.25 21.58
CA ILE A 158 -38.87 -5.53 21.25
C ILE A 158 -38.85 -5.80 19.74
N PRO A 159 -39.95 -5.59 18.99
CA PRO A 159 -39.93 -5.73 17.54
C PRO A 159 -38.91 -4.82 16.86
N MET A 160 -38.77 -3.58 17.34
CA MET A 160 -37.79 -2.65 16.79
C MET A 160 -36.35 -3.09 17.07
N LEU A 161 -36.07 -3.55 18.29
CA LEU A 161 -34.76 -4.11 18.65
C LEU A 161 -34.42 -5.35 17.84
N ARG A 162 -35.41 -6.18 17.51
CA ARG A 162 -35.24 -7.32 16.60
C ARG A 162 -34.88 -6.85 15.18
N ASN A 163 -35.62 -5.89 14.63
CA ASN A 163 -35.32 -5.35 13.30
C ASN A 163 -33.90 -4.77 13.22
N VAL A 164 -33.43 -4.11 14.29
CA VAL A 164 -32.04 -3.66 14.39
C VAL A 164 -31.07 -4.83 14.32
N CYS A 165 -31.28 -5.88 15.12
CA CYS A 165 -30.43 -7.07 15.10
C CYS A 165 -30.41 -7.74 13.73
N ASP A 166 -31.56 -7.88 13.07
CA ASP A 166 -31.69 -8.50 11.76
C ASP A 166 -30.99 -7.67 10.67
N HIS A 167 -31.04 -6.33 10.74
CA HIS A 167 -30.37 -5.44 9.79
C HIS A 167 -28.85 -5.51 9.83
N PHE A 168 -28.28 -5.77 11.02
CA PHE A 168 -26.83 -5.88 11.22
C PHE A 168 -26.36 -7.34 11.33
N ASP A 169 -27.18 -8.29 10.91
CA ASP A 169 -26.88 -9.73 10.93
C ASP A 169 -26.39 -10.23 12.30
N ILE A 170 -26.94 -9.67 13.39
CA ILE A 170 -26.57 -10.06 14.76
C ILE A 170 -27.27 -11.37 15.10
N ASN A 171 -26.49 -12.43 15.33
CA ASN A 171 -27.06 -13.72 15.72
C ASN A 171 -27.74 -13.64 17.11
N MET A 172 -29.06 -13.91 17.14
CA MET A 172 -29.91 -13.89 18.33
C MET A 172 -30.42 -15.27 18.76
N GLU A 173 -29.93 -16.37 18.17
CA GLU A 173 -30.41 -17.76 18.36
C GLU A 173 -30.45 -18.25 19.82
N SER A 174 -29.65 -17.65 20.72
CA SER A 174 -29.55 -18.06 22.13
C SER A 174 -30.39 -17.23 23.11
N THR A 175 -31.12 -16.21 22.63
CA THR A 175 -31.76 -15.21 23.51
C THR A 175 -33.27 -15.36 23.59
N THR A 176 -33.82 -15.37 24.81
CA THR A 176 -35.26 -15.52 25.05
C THR A 176 -36.04 -14.34 24.46
N SER A 177 -36.89 -14.64 23.48
CA SER A 177 -37.56 -13.72 22.54
C SER A 177 -38.51 -12.66 23.14
N GLY A 178 -38.68 -12.63 24.46
CA GLY A 178 -39.61 -11.74 25.17
C GLY A 178 -38.96 -10.65 26.05
N ARG A 179 -37.62 -10.61 26.17
CA ARG A 179 -36.93 -9.62 27.03
C ARG A 179 -36.10 -8.66 26.20
N LYS A 180 -36.09 -7.36 26.56
CA LYS A 180 -35.27 -6.34 25.87
C LYS A 180 -33.77 -6.47 26.16
N ALA A 181 -33.41 -6.86 27.38
CA ALA A 181 -32.03 -6.96 27.86
C ALA A 181 -31.05 -7.67 26.91
N PRO A 182 -31.36 -8.87 26.36
CA PRO A 182 -30.45 -9.55 25.43
C PRO A 182 -30.18 -8.76 24.14
N TYR A 183 -31.21 -8.17 23.54
CA TYR A 183 -31.06 -7.34 22.34
C TYR A 183 -30.20 -6.12 22.62
N ILE A 184 -30.45 -5.44 23.75
CA ILE A 184 -29.67 -4.25 24.14
C ILE A 184 -28.20 -4.62 24.35
N ALA A 185 -27.91 -5.74 25.02
CA ALA A 185 -26.54 -6.20 25.24
C ALA A 185 -25.81 -6.43 23.92
N LYS A 186 -26.45 -7.12 22.97
CA LYS A 186 -25.87 -7.41 21.65
C LYS A 186 -25.69 -6.17 20.77
N ILE A 187 -26.64 -5.24 20.79
CA ILE A 187 -26.50 -3.95 20.09
C ILE A 187 -25.39 -3.11 20.73
N THR A 188 -25.21 -3.21 22.05
CA THR A 188 -24.11 -2.52 22.75
C THR A 188 -22.76 -3.11 22.34
N GLU A 189 -22.63 -4.44 22.33
CA GLU A 189 -21.44 -5.16 21.84
C GLU A 189 -21.09 -4.75 20.38
N LEU A 190 -22.10 -4.62 19.52
CA LEU A 190 -21.90 -4.10 18.16
C LEU A 190 -21.34 -2.67 18.19
N VAL A 191 -21.94 -1.79 18.99
CA VAL A 191 -21.51 -0.38 19.11
C VAL A 191 -20.14 -0.25 19.76
N GLU A 192 -19.67 -1.19 20.57
CA GLU A 192 -18.31 -1.20 21.11
C GLU A 192 -17.24 -1.39 20.04
N THR A 193 -17.59 -1.97 18.88
CA THR A 193 -16.69 -2.08 17.73
C THR A 193 -16.56 -0.79 16.91
N CYS A 194 -17.38 0.21 17.21
CA CYS A 194 -17.32 1.53 16.60
C CYS A 194 -16.15 2.36 17.15
N ASP A 195 -15.50 3.15 16.29
CA ASP A 195 -14.47 4.15 16.67
C ASP A 195 -14.96 5.26 17.61
N CYS A 196 -16.24 5.24 17.99
CA CYS A 196 -16.89 6.24 18.79
C CYS A 196 -16.90 5.95 20.29
N ASN A 197 -16.30 4.83 20.72
CA ASN A 197 -16.17 4.44 22.12
C ASN A 197 -14.85 4.95 22.72
#